data_AF-A0AAW3ZM62-F1
#
_entry.id   AF-A0AAW3ZM62-F1
#
_cell.length_a   1.000
_cell.length_b   1.000
_cell.length_c   1.000
_cell.angle_alpha   90.00
_cell.angle_beta   90.00
_cell.angle_gamma   90.00
#
_symmetry.space_group_name_H-M   'P 1'
#
loop_
_entity.id
_entity.type
_entity.pdbx_description
1 polymer ?
#
loop_
_entity_poly.entity_id
_entity_poly.type
_entity_poly.pdbx_seq_one_letter_code
_entity_poly.pdbx_strand_id
1 'polypeptide(L)'
;MFDDDAAPKAAALSPRNRSAQLLYQGEFNSFVSVVSSSVGNCCPGLELDFRSAWRRVLCGITLVEHNNYVVQADPGLEQLLHHRLLEVDGHPTVAMAHGPSADGTGDEAYSPFTMEWSNTFALILQKAGQKVPCKFSAEVAPHELKPTHQKTITVELEVRNFFEPDSGLISDAIAEPGELTRGLCSPWQNDFRECVCYYWASSRPDYINLEPAENGSRGDNWMSKVRDGEYVIDDYQDQRLIDYADLFARWEEVLKFQIGGRDAPEP
;
A
#
# COMPACT_ATOMS: atom_id res chain seq x y z
N MET A 1 61.66 3.60 16.13
CA MET A 1 60.71 2.71 15.46
C MET A 1 59.56 2.56 16.43
N PHE A 2 58.64 3.51 16.39
CA PHE A 2 57.41 3.48 17.18
C PHE A 2 56.33 3.12 16.16
N ASP A 3 55.75 1.93 16.33
CA ASP A 3 54.62 1.49 15.51
C ASP A 3 53.45 2.44 15.76
N ASP A 4 52.87 2.95 14.67
CA ASP A 4 51.60 3.65 14.65
C ASP A 4 50.50 2.63 15.01
N ASP A 5 50.09 2.62 16.27
CA ASP A 5 48.87 1.96 16.71
C ASP A 5 47.67 2.67 16.07
N ALA A 6 47.19 2.11 14.96
CA ALA A 6 45.99 2.57 14.28
C ALA A 6 44.79 2.52 15.24
N ALA A 7 44.07 3.64 15.34
CA ALA A 7 42.87 3.76 16.16
C ALA A 7 41.87 2.61 15.86
N PRO A 8 41.19 2.06 16.88
CA PRO A 8 40.26 0.96 16.68
C PRO A 8 39.14 1.39 15.72
N LYS A 9 39.05 0.67 14.60
CA LYS A 9 38.01 0.85 13.57
C LYS A 9 36.65 0.70 14.26
N ALA A 10 35.84 1.77 14.23
CA ALA A 10 34.50 1.76 14.82
C ALA A 10 33.75 0.52 14.33
N ALA A 11 33.28 -0.31 15.27
CA ALA A 11 32.55 -1.52 14.94
C ALA A 11 31.31 -1.14 14.13
N ALA A 12 31.25 -1.55 12.87
CA ALA A 12 30.06 -1.39 12.05
C ALA A 12 28.92 -2.15 12.73
N LEU A 13 27.89 -1.43 13.17
CA LEU A 13 26.67 -2.02 13.71
C LEU A 13 26.10 -2.98 12.66
N SER A 14 26.18 -4.28 12.93
CA SER A 14 25.56 -5.31 12.11
C SER A 14 24.26 -5.72 12.79
N PRO A 15 23.09 -5.27 12.33
CA PRO A 15 21.83 -5.61 12.97
C PRO A 15 21.52 -7.08 12.69
N ARG A 16 21.80 -7.94 13.68
CA ARG A 16 21.67 -9.41 13.56
C ARG A 16 20.26 -9.93 13.82
N ASN A 17 19.31 -9.08 14.21
CA ASN A 17 17.95 -9.50 14.52
C ASN A 17 16.94 -8.67 13.72
N ARG A 18 16.69 -9.09 12.47
CA ARG A 18 15.72 -8.46 11.57
C ARG A 18 14.30 -8.45 12.15
N SER A 19 13.94 -9.47 12.95
CA SER A 19 12.66 -9.52 13.66
C SER A 19 12.57 -8.45 14.75
N ALA A 20 13.64 -8.19 15.49
CA ALA A 20 13.67 -7.11 16.49
C ALA A 20 13.60 -5.72 15.85
N GLN A 21 14.07 -5.54 14.61
CA GLN A 21 13.90 -4.28 13.86
C GLN A 21 12.47 -4.07 13.37
N LEU A 22 11.81 -5.12 12.88
CA LEU A 22 10.41 -5.06 12.44
C LEU A 22 9.43 -4.85 13.60
N LEU A 23 9.80 -5.31 14.79
CA LEU A 23 9.02 -5.20 16.03
C LEU A 23 9.50 -4.06 16.94
N TYR A 24 10.48 -3.26 16.49
CA TYR A 24 10.98 -2.13 17.28
C TYR A 24 9.91 -1.03 17.30
N GLN A 25 9.31 -0.84 18.48
CA GLN A 25 8.49 0.32 18.78
C GLN A 25 9.44 1.47 19.13
N GLY A 26 9.49 2.50 18.28
CA GLY A 26 10.24 3.72 18.57
C GLY A 26 9.81 4.32 19.91
N GLU A 27 10.76 4.86 20.66
CA GLU A 27 10.48 5.52 21.93
C GLU A 27 9.43 6.61 21.70
N PHE A 28 8.39 6.65 22.53
CA PHE A 28 7.21 7.51 22.42
C PHE A 28 6.19 7.17 21.31
N ASN A 29 6.39 6.17 20.46
CA ASN A 29 5.35 5.79 19.48
C ASN A 29 4.27 4.87 20.11
N SER A 30 3.03 4.93 19.62
CA SER A 30 1.92 4.06 20.07
C SER A 30 2.10 2.60 19.61
N PHE A 31 1.50 1.64 20.30
CA PHE A 31 1.62 0.21 19.94
C PHE A 31 1.07 -0.11 18.55
N VAL A 32 0.16 0.71 18.01
CA VAL A 32 -0.40 0.54 16.66
C VAL A 32 0.54 1.01 15.55
N SER A 33 1.66 1.64 15.89
CA SER A 33 2.61 2.19 14.92
C SER A 33 3.68 1.19 14.46
N VAL A 34 3.66 -0.06 14.93
CA VAL A 34 4.62 -1.08 14.47
C VAL A 34 4.11 -1.76 13.20
N VAL A 35 5.02 -2.23 12.35
CA VAL A 35 4.66 -2.87 11.08
C VAL A 35 3.76 -4.10 11.32
N SER A 36 3.93 -4.80 12.43
CA SER A 36 3.09 -5.96 12.80
C SER A 36 1.66 -5.61 13.21
N SER A 37 1.39 -4.37 13.62
CA SER A 37 0.02 -3.89 13.91
C SER A 37 -0.59 -3.15 12.72
N SER A 38 0.20 -2.84 11.69
CA SER A 38 -0.32 -2.34 10.43
C SER A 38 -1.02 -3.47 9.67
N VAL A 39 -2.16 -3.16 9.05
CA VAL A 39 -2.70 -3.99 7.96
C VAL A 39 -1.80 -3.75 6.76
N GLY A 40 -0.65 -4.43 6.79
CA GLY A 40 0.47 -4.17 5.89
C GLY A 40 0.10 -4.53 4.47
N ASN A 41 -0.02 -3.51 3.63
CA ASN A 41 0.40 -3.50 2.24
C ASN A 41 0.80 -2.08 1.87
N CYS A 42 1.85 -1.95 1.06
CA CYS A 42 2.51 -0.70 0.67
C CYS A 42 1.55 0.46 0.41
N CYS A 43 1.23 1.22 1.45
CA CYS A 43 0.59 2.52 1.33
C CYS A 43 1.60 3.53 1.87
N PRO A 44 2.44 4.14 1.01
CA PRO A 44 2.76 5.53 1.27
C PRO A 44 1.40 6.25 1.41
N GLY A 45 1.32 7.25 2.27
CA GLY A 45 0.06 7.93 2.55
C GLY A 45 -0.51 8.61 1.30
N LEU A 46 -1.44 9.54 1.52
CA LEU A 46 -2.11 10.27 0.44
C LEU A 46 -1.17 11.14 -0.41
N GLU A 47 0.14 11.00 -0.24
CA GLU A 47 1.17 11.67 -1.01
C GLU A 47 1.52 10.93 -2.32
N LEU A 48 1.45 9.59 -2.38
CA LEU A 48 1.74 8.84 -3.61
C LEU A 48 1.14 7.41 -3.63
N ASP A 49 0.65 6.96 -4.80
CA ASP A 49 0.27 5.58 -5.10
C ASP A 49 1.48 4.79 -5.64
N PHE A 50 2.15 4.07 -4.74
CA PHE A 50 3.32 3.27 -5.10
C PHE A 50 2.97 2.10 -6.03
N ARG A 51 1.70 1.69 -6.13
CA ARG A 51 1.30 0.62 -7.06
C ARG A 51 1.56 1.04 -8.51
N SER A 52 1.55 2.34 -8.78
CA SER A 52 1.88 2.90 -10.07
C SER A 52 3.30 2.56 -10.54
N ALA A 53 4.24 2.32 -9.62
CA ALA A 53 5.60 1.89 -9.95
C ALA A 53 5.65 0.46 -10.54
N TRP A 54 4.62 -0.37 -10.35
CA TRP A 54 4.64 -1.74 -10.89
C TRP A 54 4.11 -1.83 -12.31
N ARG A 55 3.46 -0.77 -12.82
CA ARG A 55 2.73 -0.77 -14.08
C ARG A 55 3.59 -1.11 -15.30
N ARG A 56 4.89 -0.79 -15.25
CA ARG A 56 5.87 -1.01 -16.34
C ARG A 56 7.00 -1.96 -15.97
N VAL A 57 6.83 -2.75 -14.91
CA VAL A 57 7.87 -3.68 -14.46
C VAL A 57 8.17 -4.77 -15.49
N LEU A 58 7.21 -5.08 -16.37
CA LEU A 58 7.40 -5.97 -17.52
C LEU A 58 7.59 -5.13 -18.79
N CYS A 59 8.70 -5.33 -19.49
CA CYS A 59 9.03 -4.60 -20.70
C CYS A 59 7.97 -4.82 -21.79
N GLY A 60 7.61 -3.73 -22.48
CA GLY A 60 6.72 -3.76 -23.63
C GLY A 60 5.22 -3.77 -23.32
N ILE A 61 4.81 -3.75 -22.05
CA ILE A 61 3.41 -3.58 -21.67
C ILE A 61 3.25 -2.56 -20.54
N THR A 62 2.06 -1.97 -20.44
CA THR A 62 1.65 -1.16 -19.29
C THR A 62 0.38 -1.73 -18.68
N LEU A 63 0.41 -1.93 -17.37
CA LEU A 63 -0.68 -2.48 -16.58
C LEU A 63 -1.46 -1.36 -15.86
N VAL A 64 -2.70 -1.65 -15.51
CA VAL A 64 -3.49 -0.86 -14.55
C VAL A 64 -3.09 -1.26 -13.14
N GLU A 65 -2.78 -0.26 -12.32
CA GLU A 65 -2.19 -0.40 -10.98
C GLU A 65 -3.04 -1.20 -10.00
N HIS A 66 -4.36 -1.16 -10.14
CA HIS A 66 -5.28 -1.83 -9.21
C HIS A 66 -5.75 -3.20 -9.69
N ASN A 67 -5.55 -3.59 -10.96
CA ASN A 67 -6.17 -4.82 -11.48
C ASN A 67 -5.43 -5.60 -12.57
N ASN A 68 -4.16 -5.28 -12.85
CA ASN A 68 -3.28 -6.05 -13.74
C ASN A 68 -3.79 -6.16 -15.20
N TYR A 69 -4.66 -5.24 -15.61
CA TYR A 69 -5.19 -5.17 -16.96
C TYR A 69 -4.20 -4.46 -17.89
N VAL A 70 -3.93 -5.03 -19.07
CA VAL A 70 -3.01 -4.45 -20.05
C VAL A 70 -3.71 -3.31 -20.81
N VAL A 71 -3.21 -2.09 -20.63
CA VAL A 71 -3.74 -0.88 -21.27
C VAL A 71 -2.88 -0.36 -22.41
N GLN A 72 -1.60 -0.74 -22.45
CA GLN A 72 -0.70 -0.42 -23.56
C GLN A 72 0.21 -1.61 -23.82
N ALA A 73 0.57 -1.80 -25.08
CA ALA A 73 1.52 -2.82 -25.52
C ALA A 73 2.35 -2.26 -26.69
N ASP A 74 3.63 -2.59 -26.71
CA ASP A 74 4.58 -2.24 -27.78
C ASP A 74 4.32 -3.09 -29.05
N PRO A 75 4.86 -2.69 -30.21
CA PRO A 75 4.77 -3.48 -31.43
C PRO A 75 5.28 -4.92 -31.26
N GLY A 76 4.47 -5.91 -31.64
CA GLY A 76 4.72 -7.33 -31.44
C GLY A 76 4.13 -7.93 -30.15
N LEU A 77 3.53 -7.08 -29.29
CA LEU A 77 2.82 -7.49 -28.07
C LEU A 77 1.35 -7.08 -28.07
N GLU A 78 0.81 -6.60 -29.19
CA GLU A 78 -0.56 -6.10 -29.30
C GLU A 78 -1.61 -7.15 -28.96
N GLN A 79 -1.29 -8.44 -29.11
CA GLN A 79 -2.12 -9.57 -28.69
C GLN A 79 -2.40 -9.61 -27.18
N LEU A 80 -1.61 -8.89 -26.37
CA LEU A 80 -1.80 -8.81 -24.92
C LEU A 80 -2.73 -7.65 -24.53
N LEU A 81 -3.03 -6.72 -25.44
CA LEU A 81 -3.85 -5.57 -25.15
C LEU A 81 -5.24 -6.01 -24.69
N HIS A 82 -5.69 -5.50 -23.54
CA HIS A 82 -6.97 -5.85 -22.91
C HIS A 82 -7.04 -7.26 -22.29
N HIS A 83 -5.91 -7.94 -22.15
CA HIS A 83 -5.81 -9.15 -21.35
C HIS A 83 -5.41 -8.81 -19.90
N ARG A 84 -5.60 -9.76 -18.98
CA ARG A 84 -5.17 -9.62 -17.59
C ARG A 84 -4.00 -10.53 -17.28
N LEU A 85 -3.00 -10.00 -16.60
CA LEU A 85 -1.88 -10.78 -16.08
C LEU A 85 -2.34 -11.56 -14.84
N LEU A 86 -2.17 -12.89 -14.87
CA LEU A 86 -2.66 -13.83 -13.86
C LEU A 86 -1.53 -14.47 -13.06
N GLU A 87 -0.36 -14.63 -13.68
CA GLU A 87 0.81 -15.26 -13.07
C GLU A 87 2.07 -14.71 -13.72
N VAL A 88 3.12 -14.56 -12.93
CA VAL A 88 4.46 -14.20 -13.38
C VAL A 88 5.44 -15.15 -12.73
N ASP A 89 6.23 -15.86 -13.53
CA ASP A 89 7.30 -16.72 -13.03
C ASP A 89 6.81 -17.79 -12.04
N GLY A 90 5.61 -18.33 -12.24
CA GLY A 90 5.00 -19.29 -11.31
C GLY A 90 4.29 -18.67 -10.11
N HIS A 91 4.35 -17.35 -9.95
CA HIS A 91 3.71 -16.63 -8.85
C HIS A 91 2.39 -15.99 -9.30
N PRO A 92 1.24 -16.34 -8.69
CA PRO A 92 -0.05 -15.73 -9.01
C PRO A 92 -0.06 -14.24 -8.72
N THR A 93 -0.70 -13.45 -9.58
CA THR A 93 -0.96 -12.01 -9.36
C THR A 93 -2.41 -11.73 -8.97
N VAL A 94 -3.22 -12.79 -8.85
CA VAL A 94 -4.61 -12.77 -8.43
C VAL A 94 -4.84 -13.86 -7.38
N ALA A 95 -5.64 -13.55 -6.37
CA ALA A 95 -5.97 -14.47 -5.29
C ALA A 95 -7.48 -14.50 -5.06
N MET A 96 -7.99 -15.66 -4.63
CA MET A 96 -9.37 -15.77 -4.16
C MET A 96 -9.43 -15.20 -2.74
N ALA A 97 -10.23 -14.16 -2.53
CA ALA A 97 -10.52 -13.71 -1.17
C ALA A 97 -11.60 -14.60 -0.56
N HIS A 98 -11.41 -14.93 0.71
CA HIS A 98 -12.39 -15.61 1.54
C HIS A 98 -12.69 -14.71 2.73
N GLY A 99 -13.94 -14.65 3.15
CA GLY A 99 -14.31 -13.96 4.36
C GLY A 99 -15.72 -14.29 4.80
N PRO A 100 -16.15 -13.68 5.93
CA PRO A 100 -17.39 -14.04 6.57
C PRO A 100 -18.58 -13.86 5.63
N SER A 101 -19.47 -14.85 5.58
CA SER A 101 -20.73 -14.71 4.86
C SER A 101 -21.48 -13.47 5.32
N ALA A 102 -22.32 -12.89 4.46
CA ALA A 102 -23.07 -11.68 4.79
C ALA A 102 -23.93 -11.79 6.08
N ASP A 103 -24.30 -13.02 6.48
CA ASP A 103 -25.02 -13.30 7.74
C ASP A 103 -24.11 -13.61 8.94
N GLY A 104 -22.79 -13.62 8.75
CA GLY A 104 -21.77 -13.86 9.76
C GLY A 104 -21.66 -15.30 10.25
N THR A 105 -22.32 -16.26 9.59
CA THR A 105 -22.41 -17.65 10.07
C THR A 105 -21.41 -18.62 9.43
N GLY A 106 -20.73 -18.21 8.36
CA GLY A 106 -19.79 -19.04 7.63
C GLY A 106 -18.71 -18.23 6.92
N ASP A 107 -17.96 -18.91 6.05
CA ASP A 107 -16.89 -18.33 5.22
C ASP A 107 -17.29 -18.55 3.76
N GLU A 108 -17.27 -17.50 2.95
CA GLU A 108 -17.63 -17.55 1.53
C GLU A 108 -16.48 -17.06 0.66
N ALA A 109 -16.36 -17.66 -0.53
CA ALA A 109 -15.44 -17.18 -1.54
C ALA A 109 -16.02 -15.95 -2.22
N TYR A 110 -15.28 -14.85 -2.21
CA TYR A 110 -15.62 -13.66 -2.97
C TYR A 110 -15.06 -13.73 -4.39
N SER A 111 -15.25 -12.68 -5.18
CA SER A 111 -14.62 -12.59 -6.51
C SER A 111 -13.09 -12.63 -6.39
N PRO A 112 -12.35 -13.14 -7.40
CA PRO A 112 -10.91 -13.02 -7.46
C PRO A 112 -10.50 -11.55 -7.34
N PHE A 113 -9.61 -11.27 -6.40
CA PHE A 113 -9.03 -9.95 -6.22
C PHE A 113 -7.57 -9.96 -6.65
N THR A 114 -7.14 -8.83 -7.20
CA THR A 114 -5.75 -8.52 -7.56
C THR A 114 -4.95 -8.04 -6.35
N MET A 115 -5.31 -8.53 -5.16
CA MET A 115 -4.64 -8.12 -3.93
C MET A 115 -3.17 -8.51 -4.01
N GLU A 116 -2.31 -7.54 -3.76
CA GLU A 116 -0.89 -7.76 -3.54
C GLU A 116 -0.09 -8.35 -4.69
N TRP A 117 -0.48 -8.05 -5.92
CA TRP A 117 0.37 -8.29 -7.08
C TRP A 117 1.74 -7.59 -6.98
N SER A 118 1.84 -6.48 -6.24
CA SER A 118 3.10 -5.83 -5.85
C SER A 118 4.02 -6.76 -5.07
N ASN A 119 3.48 -7.59 -4.17
CA ASN A 119 4.27 -8.58 -3.44
C ASN A 119 4.77 -9.68 -4.39
N THR A 120 3.94 -10.09 -5.34
CA THR A 120 4.37 -11.01 -6.40
C THR A 120 5.51 -10.42 -7.22
N PHE A 121 5.44 -9.15 -7.58
CA PHE A 121 6.55 -8.51 -8.32
C PHE A 121 7.80 -8.30 -7.49
N ALA A 122 7.69 -8.05 -6.19
CA ALA A 122 8.85 -7.99 -5.32
C ALA A 122 9.70 -9.28 -5.38
N LEU A 123 9.07 -10.43 -5.63
CA LEU A 123 9.78 -11.71 -5.79
C LEU A 123 10.59 -11.80 -7.10
N ILE A 124 10.15 -11.13 -8.16
CA ILE A 124 10.80 -11.19 -9.47
C ILE A 124 11.74 -10.01 -9.75
N LEU A 125 11.82 -9.01 -8.86
CA LEU A 125 12.74 -7.88 -9.01
C LEU A 125 14.20 -8.30 -9.19
N GLN A 126 14.61 -9.39 -8.55
CA GLN A 126 15.97 -9.94 -8.68
C GLN A 126 16.27 -10.50 -10.08
N LYS A 127 15.24 -10.67 -10.91
CA LYS A 127 15.32 -11.15 -12.29
C LYS A 127 15.36 -10.00 -13.30
N ALA A 128 15.61 -8.77 -12.88
CA ALA A 128 15.78 -7.64 -13.78
C ALA A 128 16.75 -7.96 -14.94
N GLY A 129 16.36 -7.59 -16.17
CA GLY A 129 17.05 -7.92 -17.42
C GLY A 129 16.85 -9.36 -17.92
N GLN A 130 16.16 -10.23 -17.17
CA GLN A 130 15.85 -11.60 -17.57
C GLN A 130 14.43 -11.71 -18.10
N LYS A 131 14.20 -12.68 -19.01
CA LYS A 131 12.86 -13.05 -19.44
C LYS A 131 12.24 -14.04 -18.45
N VAL A 132 10.97 -13.79 -18.13
CA VAL A 132 10.17 -14.66 -17.26
C VAL A 132 8.86 -15.04 -17.95
N PRO A 133 8.33 -16.24 -17.69
CA PRO A 133 7.04 -16.65 -18.22
C PRO A 133 5.92 -15.86 -17.53
N CYS A 134 5.09 -15.19 -18.31
CA CYS A 134 3.90 -14.49 -17.85
C CYS A 134 2.65 -15.14 -18.41
N LYS A 135 1.70 -15.52 -17.54
CA LYS A 135 0.41 -16.06 -17.95
C LYS A 135 -0.64 -14.97 -17.95
N PHE A 136 -1.32 -14.83 -19.08
CA PHE A 136 -2.43 -13.90 -19.26
C PHE A 136 -3.73 -14.66 -19.47
N SER A 137 -4.87 -14.00 -19.26
CA SER A 137 -6.16 -14.50 -19.74
C SER A 137 -6.08 -14.82 -21.24
N ALA A 138 -6.65 -15.93 -21.70
CA ALA A 138 -6.65 -16.25 -23.13
C ALA A 138 -7.63 -15.40 -23.94
N GLU A 139 -8.66 -14.90 -23.29
CA GLU A 139 -9.64 -13.97 -23.86
C GLU A 139 -9.44 -12.58 -23.25
N VAL A 140 -9.86 -11.56 -24.00
CA VAL A 140 -9.93 -10.18 -23.53
C VAL A 140 -10.83 -10.12 -22.29
N ALA A 141 -10.36 -9.45 -21.24
CA ALA A 141 -10.99 -9.44 -19.92
C ALA A 141 -11.26 -8.00 -19.43
N PRO A 142 -12.20 -7.28 -20.06
CA PRO A 142 -12.46 -5.87 -19.76
C PRO A 142 -13.07 -5.66 -18.38
N HIS A 143 -13.72 -6.69 -17.84
CA HIS A 143 -14.29 -6.70 -16.50
C HIS A 143 -13.42 -7.52 -15.56
N GLU A 144 -13.71 -7.41 -14.26
CA GLU A 144 -13.06 -8.24 -13.25
C GLU A 144 -13.27 -9.72 -13.53
N LEU A 145 -12.26 -10.49 -13.16
CA LEU A 145 -12.20 -11.91 -13.44
C LEU A 145 -13.22 -12.66 -12.61
N LYS A 146 -13.95 -13.56 -13.25
CA LYS A 146 -14.83 -14.49 -12.53
C LYS A 146 -14.01 -15.64 -11.92
N PRO A 147 -14.48 -16.25 -10.82
CA PRO A 147 -13.79 -17.33 -10.10
C PRO A 147 -13.43 -18.59 -10.91
N THR A 148 -13.89 -18.71 -12.14
CA THR A 148 -13.82 -19.93 -12.95
C THR A 148 -12.51 -20.07 -13.71
N HIS A 149 -12.13 -21.32 -14.00
CA HIS A 149 -10.96 -21.70 -14.79
C HIS A 149 -10.84 -20.91 -16.10
N GLN A 150 -9.99 -19.90 -16.08
CA GLN A 150 -9.65 -19.15 -17.28
C GLN A 150 -8.59 -19.92 -18.05
N LYS A 151 -8.86 -20.11 -19.34
CA LYS A 151 -7.80 -20.48 -20.27
C LYS A 151 -6.74 -19.39 -20.24
N THR A 152 -5.48 -19.78 -20.37
CA THR A 152 -4.36 -18.84 -20.33
C THR A 152 -3.51 -18.91 -21.58
N ILE A 153 -2.86 -17.80 -21.90
CA ILE A 153 -1.75 -17.73 -22.86
C ILE A 153 -0.48 -17.40 -22.09
N THR A 154 0.66 -17.96 -22.51
CA THR A 154 1.97 -17.71 -21.89
C THR A 154 2.86 -16.94 -22.84
N VAL A 155 3.45 -15.85 -22.37
CA VAL A 155 4.41 -15.03 -23.11
C VAL A 155 5.62 -14.75 -22.22
N GLU A 156 6.82 -14.87 -22.79
CA GLU A 156 8.06 -14.51 -22.13
C GLU A 156 8.27 -13.01 -22.20
N LEU A 157 8.27 -12.33 -21.04
CA LEU A 157 8.51 -10.89 -20.95
C LEU A 157 9.76 -10.61 -20.14
N GLU A 158 10.52 -9.61 -20.56
CA GLU A 158 11.69 -9.16 -19.82
C GLU A 158 11.27 -8.32 -18.61
N VAL A 159 11.91 -8.58 -17.46
CA VAL A 159 11.72 -7.78 -16.26
C VAL A 159 12.58 -6.52 -16.36
N ARG A 160 11.96 -5.35 -16.25
CA ARG A 160 12.65 -4.06 -16.28
C ARG A 160 13.49 -3.86 -15.01
N ASN A 161 14.60 -3.14 -15.12
CA ASN A 161 15.30 -2.63 -13.95
C ASN A 161 14.40 -1.67 -13.17
N PHE A 162 14.15 -1.99 -11.91
CA PHE A 162 13.27 -1.18 -11.06
C PHE A 162 13.96 0.10 -10.57
N PHE A 163 15.26 -0.02 -10.27
CA PHE A 163 16.09 1.07 -9.81
C PHE A 163 17.11 1.46 -10.87
N GLU A 164 17.57 2.70 -10.82
CA GLU A 164 18.75 3.15 -11.56
C GLU A 164 20.00 2.36 -11.13
N PRO A 165 20.95 2.09 -12.05
CA PRO A 165 22.18 1.36 -11.72
C PRO A 165 22.92 1.97 -10.52
N ASP A 166 23.36 1.11 -9.60
CA ASP A 166 24.11 1.47 -8.40
C ASP A 166 23.42 2.52 -7.50
N SER A 167 22.08 2.58 -7.54
CA SER A 167 21.28 3.57 -6.83
C SER A 167 20.02 2.95 -6.19
N GLY A 168 19.43 3.68 -5.23
CA GLY A 168 18.10 3.38 -4.68
C GLY A 168 16.98 4.17 -5.35
N LEU A 169 17.29 4.95 -6.39
CA LEU A 169 16.31 5.75 -7.12
C LEU A 169 15.49 4.86 -8.06
N ILE A 170 14.16 5.01 -8.04
CA ILE A 170 13.26 4.36 -9.01
C ILE A 170 13.62 4.84 -10.40
N SER A 171 13.72 3.91 -11.36
CA SER A 171 14.07 4.27 -12.73
C SER A 171 12.98 5.10 -13.40
N ASP A 172 13.37 6.09 -14.22
CA ASP A 172 12.41 6.88 -15.02
C ASP A 172 11.61 5.99 -15.98
N ALA A 173 12.19 4.85 -16.38
CA ALA A 173 11.52 3.87 -17.22
C ALA A 173 10.39 3.09 -16.49
N ILE A 174 10.35 3.20 -15.17
CA ILE A 174 9.33 2.59 -14.30
C ILE A 174 8.20 3.59 -14.04
N ALA A 175 8.54 4.77 -13.54
CA ALA A 175 7.59 5.81 -13.19
C ALA A 175 8.11 7.19 -13.63
N GLU A 176 7.34 7.86 -14.49
CA GLU A 176 7.63 9.22 -14.92
C GLU A 176 7.14 10.25 -13.89
N PRO A 177 7.62 11.51 -13.94
CA PRO A 177 7.14 12.58 -13.07
C PRO A 177 5.61 12.70 -13.05
N GLY A 178 5.03 12.69 -11.84
CA GLY A 178 3.58 12.79 -11.62
C GLY A 178 2.83 11.46 -11.70
N GLU A 179 3.45 10.36 -12.11
CA GLU A 179 2.74 9.08 -12.24
C GLU A 179 2.43 8.41 -10.92
N LEU A 180 3.22 8.68 -9.89
CA LEU A 180 2.92 8.19 -8.54
C LEU A 180 1.77 8.97 -7.91
N THR A 181 1.36 10.13 -8.44
CA THR A 181 0.29 10.97 -7.85
C THR A 181 -0.95 11.09 -8.74
N ARG A 182 -0.87 10.71 -10.01
CA ARG A 182 -1.96 10.92 -11.00
C ARG A 182 -3.25 10.17 -10.72
N GLY A 183 -3.20 9.12 -9.91
CA GLY A 183 -4.36 8.29 -9.57
C GLY A 183 -5.06 8.72 -8.28
N LEU A 184 -4.49 9.67 -7.54
CA LEU A 184 -5.02 10.15 -6.27
C LEU A 184 -6.16 11.15 -6.50
N CYS A 185 -7.04 11.31 -5.50
CA CYS A 185 -8.11 12.30 -5.62
C CYS A 185 -7.54 13.71 -5.67
N SER A 186 -8.16 14.55 -6.50
CA SER A 186 -7.87 15.97 -6.60
C SER A 186 -9.16 16.76 -6.38
N PRO A 187 -9.27 17.52 -5.29
CA PRO A 187 -8.23 17.81 -4.30
C PRO A 187 -8.05 16.66 -3.29
N TRP A 188 -6.84 16.51 -2.74
CA TRP A 188 -6.46 15.40 -1.84
C TRP A 188 -7.30 15.33 -0.56
N GLN A 189 -7.90 16.45 -0.15
CA GLN A 189 -8.79 16.52 1.01
C GLN A 189 -9.97 15.55 0.92
N ASN A 190 -10.43 15.21 -0.29
CA ASN A 190 -11.50 14.24 -0.45
C ASN A 190 -11.10 12.86 0.06
N ASP A 191 -9.86 12.44 -0.19
CA ASP A 191 -9.38 11.13 0.28
C ASP A 191 -9.43 11.06 1.81
N PHE A 192 -9.07 12.13 2.52
CA PHE A 192 -9.16 12.18 3.99
C PHE A 192 -10.58 12.02 4.55
N ARG A 193 -11.63 12.26 3.75
CA ARG A 193 -13.02 12.08 4.18
C ARG A 193 -13.65 10.79 3.67
N GLU A 194 -13.35 10.41 2.43
CA GLU A 194 -14.01 9.33 1.70
C GLU A 194 -13.31 7.98 1.86
N CYS A 195 -12.00 7.99 2.06
CA CYS A 195 -11.23 6.77 2.16
C CYS A 195 -11.32 6.20 3.59
N VAL A 196 -12.51 5.72 3.99
CA VAL A 196 -12.84 5.08 5.30
C VAL A 196 -12.25 3.68 5.51
N CYS A 197 -11.26 3.31 4.71
CA CYS A 197 -10.63 2.01 4.85
C CYS A 197 -9.49 2.05 5.88
N TYR A 198 -9.35 0.97 6.66
CA TYR A 198 -8.29 0.76 7.65
C TYR A 198 -6.86 0.69 7.07
N TYR A 199 -6.70 0.92 5.76
CA TYR A 199 -5.43 0.80 5.02
C TYR A 199 -4.38 1.84 5.44
N TRP A 200 -4.80 2.97 6.03
CA TRP A 200 -3.92 4.11 6.29
C TRP A 200 -3.80 4.48 7.75
N ALA A 201 -4.04 3.55 8.69
CA ALA A 201 -4.05 3.85 10.11
C ALA A 201 -2.76 4.54 10.64
N SER A 202 -1.63 4.41 9.93
CA SER A 202 -0.38 5.12 10.25
C SER A 202 -0.34 6.59 9.84
N SER A 203 -1.09 6.98 8.80
CA SER A 203 -1.07 8.32 8.18
C SER A 203 -2.40 9.08 8.32
N ARG A 204 -3.50 8.32 8.47
CA ARG A 204 -4.87 8.77 8.75
C ARG A 204 -5.46 7.82 9.82
N PRO A 205 -5.01 7.91 11.07
CA PRO A 205 -5.49 7.04 12.14
C PRO A 205 -6.97 7.31 12.44
N ASP A 206 -7.80 6.27 12.55
CA ASP A 206 -9.20 6.44 12.94
C ASP A 206 -9.36 6.62 14.44
N TYR A 207 -8.62 5.85 15.25
CA TYR A 207 -8.75 5.78 16.70
C TYR A 207 -7.48 6.23 17.41
N ILE A 208 -7.60 7.25 18.27
CA ILE A 208 -6.48 8.05 18.75
C ILE A 208 -6.63 8.42 20.23
N ASN A 209 -5.60 9.01 20.85
CA ASN A 209 -5.63 9.41 22.26
C ASN A 209 -6.04 8.25 23.21
N LEU A 210 -5.57 7.04 22.91
CA LEU A 210 -6.02 5.83 23.58
C LEU A 210 -5.62 5.79 25.07
N GLU A 211 -6.58 5.43 25.91
CA GLU A 211 -6.42 5.17 27.33
C GLU A 211 -7.00 3.80 27.70
N PRO A 212 -6.33 3.02 28.57
CA PRO A 212 -6.91 1.80 29.12
C PRO A 212 -8.20 2.08 29.89
N ALA A 213 -9.22 1.23 29.73
CA ALA A 213 -10.49 1.28 30.44
C ALA A 213 -10.88 -0.11 30.97
N GLU A 214 -11.82 -0.19 31.92
CA GLU A 214 -12.22 -1.46 32.57
C GLU A 214 -12.64 -2.56 31.57
N ASN A 215 -13.25 -2.18 30.44
CA ASN A 215 -13.74 -3.10 29.41
C ASN A 215 -13.01 -2.96 28.05
N GLY A 216 -11.78 -2.44 28.04
CA GLY A 216 -11.00 -2.30 26.81
C GLY A 216 -10.18 -1.02 26.78
N SER A 217 -10.39 -0.20 25.75
CA SER A 217 -9.76 1.10 25.61
C SER A 217 -10.80 2.18 25.31
N ARG A 218 -10.46 3.41 25.65
CA ARG A 218 -11.21 4.62 25.30
C ARG A 218 -10.30 5.55 24.52
N GLY A 219 -10.84 6.34 23.61
CA GLY A 219 -10.09 7.29 22.79
C GLY A 219 -11.03 8.05 21.86
N ASP A 220 -10.46 8.92 21.04
CA ASP A 220 -11.21 9.77 20.12
C ASP A 220 -11.20 9.20 18.70
N ASN A 221 -12.19 9.61 17.91
CA ASN A 221 -12.08 9.54 16.46
C ASN A 221 -11.21 10.73 15.99
N TRP A 222 -10.17 10.50 15.18
CA TRP A 222 -9.31 11.57 14.69
C TRP A 222 -10.05 12.60 13.83
N MET A 223 -11.10 12.17 13.15
CA MET A 223 -11.97 13.05 12.38
C MET A 223 -12.97 13.81 13.26
N SER A 224 -12.99 13.64 14.58
CA SER A 224 -13.83 14.48 15.44
C SER A 224 -13.39 15.95 15.37
N LYS A 225 -14.31 16.89 15.57
CA LYS A 225 -14.00 18.33 15.70
C LYS A 225 -13.51 18.68 17.11
N VAL A 226 -13.84 17.85 18.10
CA VAL A 226 -13.48 18.02 19.53
C VAL A 226 -12.90 16.70 20.04
N ARG A 227 -11.93 16.77 20.95
CA ARG A 227 -11.38 15.62 21.68
C ARG A 227 -11.98 15.59 23.08
N ASP A 228 -12.93 14.70 23.33
CA ASP A 228 -13.61 14.55 24.62
C ASP A 228 -13.43 13.14 25.22
N GLY A 229 -12.67 12.29 24.53
CA GLY A 229 -12.44 10.90 24.91
C GLY A 229 -13.62 9.98 24.57
N GLU A 230 -14.64 10.45 23.85
CA GLU A 230 -15.72 9.60 23.35
C GLU A 230 -15.54 9.34 21.85
N TYR A 231 -15.37 8.06 21.50
CA TYR A 231 -15.25 7.66 20.10
C TYR A 231 -16.58 7.87 19.37
N VAL A 232 -16.56 8.72 18.34
CA VAL A 232 -17.70 8.94 17.46
C VAL A 232 -17.57 8.03 16.23
N ILE A 233 -18.60 7.22 15.97
CA ILE A 233 -18.64 6.37 14.77
C ILE A 233 -18.84 7.26 13.55
N ASP A 234 -17.99 7.12 12.54
CA ASP A 234 -18.15 7.83 11.27
C ASP A 234 -19.18 7.14 10.37
N ASP A 235 -20.43 7.55 10.53
CA ASP A 235 -21.58 7.13 9.72
C ASP A 235 -21.94 8.17 8.64
N TYR A 236 -21.10 9.19 8.45
CA TYR A 236 -21.35 10.35 7.59
C TYR A 236 -22.55 11.23 7.99
N GLN A 237 -23.15 11.03 9.16
CA GLN A 237 -24.30 11.78 9.64
C GLN A 237 -23.97 12.61 10.90
N ASP A 238 -23.07 12.13 11.75
CA ASP A 238 -22.72 12.83 12.98
C ASP A 238 -21.94 14.14 12.70
N GLN A 239 -22.56 15.28 13.03
CA GLN A 239 -22.01 16.62 12.80
C GLN A 239 -20.79 16.95 13.68
N ARG A 240 -20.50 16.12 14.69
CA ARG A 240 -19.27 16.22 15.49
C ARG A 240 -18.02 15.86 14.69
N LEU A 241 -18.16 15.22 13.53
CA LEU A 241 -17.04 14.85 12.66
C LEU A 241 -16.77 15.91 11.59
N ILE A 242 -15.50 16.09 11.25
CA ILE A 242 -14.98 16.95 10.19
C ILE A 242 -15.64 16.55 8.85
N ASP A 243 -16.18 17.54 8.16
CA ASP A 243 -16.81 17.38 6.85
C ASP A 243 -15.97 18.01 5.72
N TYR A 244 -16.46 17.94 4.47
CA TYR A 244 -15.77 18.53 3.33
C TYR A 244 -15.62 20.04 3.43
N ALA A 245 -16.60 20.75 4.00
CA ALA A 245 -16.53 22.20 4.12
C ALA A 245 -15.43 22.59 5.11
N ASP A 246 -15.30 21.85 6.21
CA ASP A 246 -14.19 22.00 7.15
C ASP A 246 -12.84 21.75 6.48
N LEU A 247 -12.69 20.66 5.73
CA LEU A 247 -11.42 20.34 5.05
C LEU A 247 -11.07 21.37 3.98
N PHE A 248 -12.01 21.77 3.12
CA PHE A 248 -11.72 22.71 2.05
C PHE A 248 -11.39 24.12 2.56
N ALA A 249 -12.05 24.56 3.64
CA ALA A 249 -11.85 25.89 4.16
C ALA A 249 -10.71 25.97 5.19
N ARG A 250 -10.50 24.91 5.98
CA ARG A 250 -9.73 24.99 7.24
C ARG A 250 -8.94 23.71 7.53
N TRP A 251 -8.51 22.92 6.54
CA TRP A 251 -7.76 21.67 6.78
C TRP A 251 -6.57 21.83 7.72
N GLU A 252 -5.80 22.92 7.65
CA GLU A 252 -4.65 23.19 8.55
C GLU A 252 -5.08 23.38 10.02
N GLU A 253 -6.32 23.84 10.23
CA GLU A 253 -6.89 24.01 11.57
C GLU A 253 -7.43 22.69 12.09
N VAL A 254 -8.16 21.93 11.26
CA VAL A 254 -8.94 20.78 11.72
C VAL A 254 -8.16 19.47 11.72
N LEU A 255 -7.18 19.29 10.82
CA LEU A 255 -6.32 18.11 10.81
C LEU A 255 -5.17 18.30 11.80
N LYS A 256 -5.10 17.42 12.81
CA LYS A 256 -4.08 17.49 13.87
C LYS A 256 -3.03 16.40 13.71
N PHE A 257 -1.76 16.77 13.80
CA PHE A 257 -0.65 15.80 13.80
C PHE A 257 -0.61 15.03 15.12
N GLN A 258 -0.30 13.74 15.02
CA GLN A 258 -0.02 12.93 16.19
C GLN A 258 1.45 12.95 16.58
N ILE A 259 1.69 13.20 17.85
CA ILE A 259 2.99 13.06 18.49
C ILE A 259 2.74 12.24 19.75
N GLY A 260 3.44 11.12 19.91
CA GLY A 260 3.24 10.32 21.12
C GLY A 260 1.97 9.45 21.13
N GLY A 261 1.27 9.31 19.99
CA GLY A 261 -0.10 8.77 19.96
C GLY A 261 -1.17 9.75 20.46
N ARG A 262 -0.81 11.03 20.66
CA ARG A 262 -1.70 12.12 21.04
C ARG A 262 -1.75 13.17 19.94
N ASP A 263 -2.93 13.71 19.63
CA ASP A 263 -3.08 14.77 18.62
C ASP A 263 -3.52 16.13 19.18
N ALA A 264 -3.81 16.17 20.47
CA ALA A 264 -4.04 17.38 21.24
C ALA A 264 -3.06 17.42 22.41
N PRO A 265 -2.58 18.62 22.83
CA PRO A 265 -1.86 18.75 24.09
C PRO A 265 -2.74 18.23 25.23
N GLU A 266 -2.12 17.57 26.23
CA GLU A 266 -2.85 17.18 27.43
C GLU A 266 -3.50 18.43 28.05
N PRO A 267 -4.78 18.35 28.46
CA PRO A 267 -5.51 19.47 29.05
C PRO A 267 -4.85 20.00 30.33
#